data_AF-A0A081A744-F1
#
_entry.id   AF-A0A081A744-F1
#
_cell.length_a   1.000
_cell.length_b   1.000
_cell.length_c   1.000
_cell.angle_alpha   90.00
_cell.angle_beta   90.00
_cell.angle_gamma   90.00
#
_symmetry.space_group_name_H-M   'P 1'
#
loop_
_entity.id
_entity.type
_entity.pdbx_description
1 polymer ?
#
loop_
_entity_poly.entity_id
_entity_poly.type
_entity_poly.pdbx_seq_one_letter_code
_entity_poly.pdbx_strand_id
1 'polypeptide(L)'
;MSRKHHYVPKKEASDSFEELSAKLTADLRNHVRFMADYPVLSDDWIQMAEQIHRIGNITEMERQLPKKHDATLWECEEIALRYLLEDGKLNLCLRNLVEYNNYLKRMIERGPVKTETMATLEKFEHGMGLTLKNAWLHAEAVQTTDLPLLIEYIHDILIYCLERPDYLPNKKMDNCQEVTVIHFLLGLCRQLDSIDESRVMPLLAEKRIFALLAMHLSAHINLLNAADVGVGAEVLALICSTEDFDSHDDYYVDSPEAESALLSFYDDYLEEATEDLDTRKRLRPLLDAVRQLNCSRK
;
A
#
# COMPACT_ATOMS: atom_id res chain seq x y z
N MET A 1 60.26 20.45 -31.78
CA MET A 1 59.39 21.11 -30.79
C MET A 1 57.96 20.59 -31.00
N SER A 2 57.42 19.79 -30.09
CA SER A 2 56.08 19.22 -30.20
C SER A 2 55.18 19.85 -29.15
N ARG A 3 54.13 20.57 -29.57
CA ARG A 3 53.13 21.19 -28.69
C ARG A 3 52.10 20.13 -28.28
N LYS A 4 52.08 19.77 -26.99
CA LYS A 4 51.00 18.98 -26.38
C LYS A 4 49.74 19.86 -26.26
N HIS A 5 48.68 19.53 -26.99
CA HIS A 5 47.33 20.04 -26.71
C HIS A 5 46.78 19.31 -25.47
N HIS A 6 46.55 20.05 -24.39
CA HIS A 6 45.71 19.59 -23.29
C HIS A 6 44.24 19.64 -23.75
N TYR A 7 43.60 18.48 -23.85
CA TYR A 7 42.15 18.39 -23.98
C TYR A 7 41.56 18.64 -22.58
N VAL A 8 40.86 19.77 -22.41
CA VAL A 8 40.03 20.04 -21.24
C VAL A 8 38.64 19.49 -21.55
N PRO A 9 38.07 18.55 -20.77
CA PRO A 9 36.71 18.10 -21.00
C PRO A 9 35.73 19.26 -20.75
N LYS A 10 34.76 19.45 -21.65
CA LYS A 10 33.70 20.46 -21.53
C LYS A 10 32.82 20.18 -20.30
N LYS A 11 32.81 21.12 -19.34
CA LYS A 11 31.91 21.17 -18.16
C LYS A 11 30.43 21.41 -18.49
N GLU A 12 30.11 21.88 -19.71
CA GLU A 12 28.77 22.36 -20.07
C GLU A 12 27.65 21.30 -20.02
N ALA A 13 27.98 20.02 -20.19
CA ALA A 13 26.98 18.94 -20.23
C ALA A 13 26.54 18.48 -18.83
N SER A 14 27.45 18.43 -17.84
CA SER A 14 27.11 18.04 -16.47
C SER A 14 26.29 19.12 -15.76
N ASP A 15 26.66 20.38 -15.96
CA ASP A 15 25.96 21.53 -15.37
C ASP A 15 24.50 21.61 -15.86
N SER A 16 24.24 21.25 -17.13
CA SER A 16 22.88 21.21 -17.70
C SER A 16 22.00 20.09 -17.14
N PHE A 17 22.60 18.96 -16.77
CA PHE A 17 21.88 17.81 -16.21
C PHE A 17 21.58 18.03 -14.72
N GLU A 18 22.55 18.58 -13.97
CA GLU A 18 22.35 18.98 -12.57
C GLU A 18 21.29 20.08 -12.45
N GLU A 19 21.26 21.07 -13.35
CA GLU A 19 20.20 22.08 -13.39
C GLU A 19 18.82 21.51 -13.73
N LEU A 20 18.75 20.55 -14.66
CA LEU A 20 17.49 19.89 -15.03
C LEU A 20 16.97 19.03 -13.87
N SER A 21 17.86 18.27 -13.23
CA SER A 21 17.57 17.48 -12.03
C SER A 21 17.09 18.38 -10.89
N ALA A 22 17.79 19.48 -10.59
CA ALA A 22 17.40 20.44 -9.57
C ALA A 22 16.02 21.09 -9.85
N LYS A 23 15.70 21.40 -11.12
CA LYS A 23 14.37 21.91 -11.50
C LYS A 23 13.28 20.87 -11.32
N LEU A 24 13.51 19.62 -11.73
CA LEU A 24 12.56 18.51 -11.54
C LEU A 24 12.30 18.26 -10.05
N THR A 25 13.33 18.35 -9.21
CA THR A 25 13.24 18.25 -7.75
C THR A 25 12.51 19.45 -7.12
N ALA A 26 12.77 20.68 -7.59
CA ALA A 26 12.08 21.86 -7.10
C ALA A 26 10.58 21.84 -7.44
N ASP A 27 10.24 21.42 -8.66
CA ASP A 27 8.85 21.22 -9.09
C ASP A 27 8.15 20.18 -8.22
N LEU A 28 8.84 19.08 -7.89
CA LEU A 28 8.32 18.04 -7.00
C LEU A 28 7.99 18.58 -5.60
N ARG A 29 8.87 19.37 -4.99
CA ARG A 29 8.57 19.97 -3.67
C ARG A 29 7.39 20.94 -3.73
N ASN A 30 7.27 21.71 -4.82
CA ASN A 30 6.13 22.61 -5.01
C ASN A 30 4.81 21.83 -5.15
N HIS A 31 4.81 20.69 -5.86
CA HIS A 31 3.64 19.80 -5.92
C HIS A 31 3.25 19.28 -4.53
N VAL A 32 4.20 18.83 -3.72
CA VAL A 32 3.94 18.37 -2.34
C VAL A 32 3.35 19.49 -1.48
N ARG A 33 3.87 20.71 -1.61
CA ARG A 33 3.36 21.89 -0.87
C ARG A 33 1.95 22.28 -1.27
N PHE A 34 1.60 22.13 -2.55
CA PHE A 34 0.27 22.41 -3.07
C PHE A 34 -0.80 21.48 -2.49
N MET A 35 -0.44 20.28 -2.06
CA MET A 35 -1.41 19.33 -1.48
C MET A 35 -2.12 19.93 -0.27
N ALA A 36 -3.47 19.89 -0.28
CA ALA A 36 -4.33 20.35 0.80
C ALA A 36 -5.64 19.55 0.84
N ASP A 37 -6.50 19.85 1.81
CA ASP A 37 -7.83 19.27 1.98
C ASP A 37 -8.84 19.94 1.02
N TYR A 38 -8.66 19.75 -0.30
CA TYR A 38 -9.56 20.31 -1.31
C TYR A 38 -10.83 19.47 -1.47
N PRO A 39 -12.01 20.09 -1.71
CA PRO A 39 -13.22 19.33 -2.02
C PRO A 39 -13.03 18.47 -3.27
N VAL A 40 -13.45 17.21 -3.21
CA VAL A 40 -13.30 16.25 -4.33
C VAL A 40 -13.97 16.80 -5.60
N LEU A 41 -13.23 16.77 -6.72
CA LEU A 41 -13.57 17.36 -8.02
C LEU A 41 -13.69 18.90 -8.08
N SER A 42 -13.25 19.64 -7.06
CA SER A 42 -12.96 21.08 -7.23
C SER A 42 -11.79 21.29 -8.19
N ASP A 43 -11.65 22.48 -8.78
CA ASP A 43 -10.56 22.79 -9.73
C ASP A 43 -9.17 22.52 -9.10
N ASP A 44 -8.98 22.94 -7.84
CA ASP A 44 -7.74 22.69 -7.10
C ASP A 44 -7.52 21.19 -6.83
N TRP A 45 -8.59 20.43 -6.53
CA TRP A 45 -8.49 18.98 -6.33
C TRP A 45 -8.12 18.26 -7.63
N ILE A 46 -8.69 18.67 -8.77
CA ILE A 46 -8.35 18.11 -10.09
C ILE A 46 -6.88 18.38 -10.40
N GLN A 47 -6.38 19.59 -10.12
CA GLN A 47 -4.97 19.91 -10.26
C GLN A 47 -4.09 19.07 -9.32
N MET A 48 -4.52 18.88 -8.07
CA MET A 48 -3.84 18.02 -7.11
C MET A 48 -3.83 16.56 -7.57
N ALA A 49 -4.90 16.06 -8.20
CA ALA A 49 -4.98 14.70 -8.73
C ALA A 49 -3.92 14.42 -9.81
N GLU A 50 -3.67 15.38 -10.71
CA GLU A 50 -2.59 15.26 -11.71
C GLU A 50 -1.20 15.27 -11.05
N GLN A 51 -1.01 16.13 -10.04
CA GLN A 51 0.26 16.24 -9.33
C GLN A 51 0.57 15.00 -8.49
N ILE A 52 -0.41 14.49 -7.74
CA ILE A 52 -0.23 13.27 -6.93
C ILE A 52 -0.04 12.04 -7.81
N HIS A 53 -0.67 11.98 -8.98
CA HIS A 53 -0.39 10.94 -9.98
C HIS A 53 1.08 10.94 -10.38
N ARG A 54 1.65 12.12 -10.67
CA ARG A 54 3.08 12.27 -10.97
C ARG A 54 3.97 11.91 -9.77
N ILE A 55 3.62 12.34 -8.56
CA ILE A 55 4.35 11.99 -7.33
C ILE A 55 4.36 10.47 -7.13
N GLY A 56 3.21 9.81 -7.24
CA GLY A 56 3.07 8.36 -7.12
C GLY A 56 4.00 7.61 -8.07
N ASN A 57 4.00 7.98 -9.35
CA ASN A 57 4.91 7.41 -10.34
C ASN A 57 6.39 7.62 -9.99
N ILE A 58 6.75 8.80 -9.49
CA ILE A 58 8.14 9.08 -9.05
C ILE A 58 8.51 8.19 -7.86
N THR A 59 7.66 8.07 -6.85
CA THR A 59 7.95 7.21 -5.69
C THR A 59 8.14 5.75 -6.08
N GLU A 60 7.36 5.24 -7.05
CA GLU A 60 7.53 3.88 -7.54
C GLU A 60 8.85 3.70 -8.31
N MET A 61 9.26 4.70 -9.10
CA MET A 61 10.58 4.69 -9.76
C MET A 61 11.72 4.74 -8.74
N GLU A 62 11.66 5.63 -7.75
CA GLU A 62 12.67 5.79 -6.70
C GLU A 62 12.82 4.51 -5.87
N ARG A 63 11.71 3.82 -5.60
CA ARG A 63 11.70 2.54 -4.88
C ARG A 63 12.54 1.46 -5.57
N GLN A 64 12.61 1.47 -6.90
CA GLN A 64 13.35 0.48 -7.68
C GLN A 64 14.86 0.77 -7.75
N LEU A 65 15.30 1.93 -7.26
CA LEU A 65 16.72 2.26 -7.21
C LEU A 65 17.47 1.35 -6.23
N PRO A 66 18.74 1.01 -6.49
CA PRO A 66 19.54 0.19 -5.57
C PRO A 66 19.65 0.83 -4.19
N LYS A 67 19.23 0.10 -3.14
CA LYS A 67 19.31 0.54 -1.75
C LYS A 67 20.37 -0.26 -0.99
N LYS A 68 20.99 0.37 0.00
CA LYS A 68 21.78 -0.39 0.99
C LYS A 68 20.83 -1.19 1.87
N HIS A 69 21.29 -2.34 2.35
CA HIS A 69 20.57 -3.11 3.35
C HIS A 69 20.33 -2.23 4.59
N ASP A 70 19.11 -2.23 5.12
CA ASP A 70 18.65 -1.42 6.28
C ASP A 70 18.80 0.11 6.12
N ALA A 71 18.85 0.62 4.90
CA ALA A 71 18.88 2.07 4.69
C ALA A 71 17.58 2.71 5.15
N THR A 72 17.70 3.76 5.96
CA THR A 72 16.59 4.62 6.36
C THR A 72 16.05 5.43 5.17
N LEU A 73 14.85 6.01 5.31
CA LEU A 73 14.31 6.91 4.28
C LEU A 73 15.28 8.06 3.96
N TRP A 74 15.99 8.55 4.98
CA TRP A 74 16.96 9.65 4.90
C TRP A 74 18.29 9.26 4.24
N GLU A 75 18.52 7.98 4.01
CA GLU A 75 19.69 7.44 3.32
C GLU A 75 19.38 6.95 1.89
N CYS A 76 18.10 6.71 1.58
CA CYS A 76 17.63 6.25 0.25
C CYS A 76 17.35 7.40 -0.73
N GLU A 77 17.54 7.20 -2.04
CA GLU A 77 17.21 8.20 -3.08
C GLU A 77 15.69 8.37 -3.32
N GLU A 78 14.89 8.45 -2.25
CA GLU A 78 13.43 8.59 -2.27
C GLU A 78 13.01 10.03 -1.92
N ILE A 79 13.35 10.98 -2.80
CA ILE A 79 13.21 12.41 -2.49
C ILE A 79 11.74 12.84 -2.39
N ALA A 80 10.85 12.20 -3.16
CA ALA A 80 9.43 12.50 -3.12
C ALA A 80 8.82 12.17 -1.75
N LEU A 81 9.16 11.00 -1.19
CA LEU A 81 8.71 10.58 0.13
C LEU A 81 9.31 11.46 1.23
N ARG A 82 10.60 11.82 1.13
CA ARG A 82 11.23 12.74 2.09
C ARG A 82 10.52 14.09 2.14
N TYR A 83 10.20 14.70 1.00
CA TYR A 83 9.45 15.95 0.99
C TYR A 83 8.06 15.80 1.60
N LEU A 84 7.39 14.67 1.38
CA LEU A 84 6.09 14.39 1.98
C LEU A 84 6.17 14.36 3.52
N LEU A 85 7.20 13.70 4.06
CA LEU A 85 7.41 13.60 5.51
C LEU A 85 7.89 14.94 6.10
N GLU A 86 8.87 15.60 5.47
CA GLU A 86 9.39 16.91 5.91
C GLU A 86 8.30 17.97 6.01
N ASP A 87 7.40 18.04 5.02
CA ASP A 87 6.33 19.03 4.98
C ASP A 87 5.05 18.53 5.71
N GLY A 88 5.11 17.38 6.41
CA GLY A 88 4.03 16.86 7.27
C GLY A 88 2.77 16.44 6.52
N LYS A 89 2.90 15.99 5.27
CA LYS A 89 1.78 15.73 4.36
C LYS A 89 1.25 14.30 4.39
N LEU A 90 1.88 13.38 5.12
CA LEU A 90 1.50 11.97 5.12
C LEU A 90 0.06 11.73 5.61
N ASN A 91 -0.31 12.26 6.78
CA ASN A 91 -1.67 12.10 7.31
C ASN A 91 -2.71 12.93 6.52
N LEU A 92 -2.28 14.00 5.84
CA LEU A 92 -3.14 14.71 4.89
C LEU A 92 -3.49 13.80 3.70
N CYS A 93 -2.51 13.08 3.16
CA CYS A 93 -2.70 12.14 2.06
C CYS A 93 -3.73 11.06 2.44
N LEU A 94 -3.59 10.48 3.64
CA LEU A 94 -4.53 9.49 4.15
C LEU A 94 -5.96 10.06 4.29
N ARG A 95 -6.13 11.26 4.88
CA ARG A 95 -7.45 11.91 5.00
C ARG A 95 -8.08 12.20 3.63
N ASN A 96 -7.30 12.72 2.68
CA ASN A 96 -7.76 12.94 1.32
C ASN A 96 -8.17 11.64 0.61
N LEU A 97 -7.49 10.54 0.89
CA LEU A 97 -7.82 9.22 0.35
C LEU A 97 -9.15 8.69 0.91
N VAL A 98 -9.40 8.88 2.20
CA VAL A 98 -10.69 8.55 2.85
C VAL A 98 -11.83 9.36 2.23
N GLU A 99 -11.66 10.68 2.10
CA GLU A 99 -12.67 11.57 1.49
C GLU A 99 -12.95 11.21 0.03
N TYR A 100 -11.90 10.93 -0.75
CA TYR A 100 -12.02 10.42 -2.11
C TYR A 100 -12.87 9.15 -2.18
N ASN A 101 -12.59 8.16 -1.32
CA ASN A 101 -13.28 6.88 -1.35
C ASN A 101 -14.77 7.04 -0.98
N ASN A 102 -15.06 7.83 0.04
CA ASN A 102 -16.42 8.17 0.45
C ASN A 102 -17.19 8.88 -0.67
N TYR A 103 -16.52 9.77 -1.39
CA TYR A 103 -17.09 10.46 -2.54
C TYR A 103 -17.38 9.48 -3.70
N LEU A 104 -16.41 8.64 -4.05
CA LEU A 104 -16.55 7.64 -5.13
C LEU A 104 -17.71 6.68 -4.85
N LYS A 105 -17.79 6.11 -3.65
CA LYS A 105 -18.87 5.20 -3.24
C LYS A 105 -20.25 5.86 -3.41
N ARG A 106 -20.42 7.09 -2.93
CA ARG A 106 -21.66 7.87 -3.10
C ARG A 106 -22.00 8.16 -4.56
N MET A 107 -21.00 8.38 -5.41
CA MET A 107 -21.23 8.60 -6.84
C MET A 107 -21.73 7.34 -7.52
N ILE A 108 -21.09 6.20 -7.27
CA ILE A 108 -21.44 4.91 -7.87
C ILE A 108 -22.85 4.50 -7.46
N GLU A 109 -23.23 4.71 -6.19
CA GLU A 109 -24.59 4.45 -5.71
C GLU A 109 -25.67 5.31 -6.39
N ARG A 110 -25.31 6.51 -6.88
CA ARG A 110 -26.23 7.40 -7.60
C ARG A 110 -26.37 7.07 -9.08
N GLY A 111 -25.53 6.19 -9.61
CA GLY A 111 -25.58 5.72 -10.99
C GLY A 111 -24.26 5.94 -11.76
N PRO A 112 -24.31 5.82 -13.10
CA PRO A 112 -23.11 5.81 -13.92
C PRO A 112 -22.37 7.16 -13.87
N VAL A 113 -21.06 7.09 -13.67
CA VAL A 113 -20.17 8.26 -13.64
C VAL A 113 -19.63 8.52 -15.04
N LYS A 114 -19.51 9.80 -15.42
CA LYS A 114 -18.92 10.19 -16.71
C LYS A 114 -17.47 9.68 -16.81
N THR A 115 -17.08 9.18 -17.97
CA THR A 115 -15.74 8.62 -18.21
C THR A 115 -14.62 9.60 -17.88
N GLU A 116 -14.76 10.88 -18.24
CA GLU A 116 -13.76 11.91 -17.94
C GLU A 116 -13.60 12.12 -16.42
N THR A 117 -14.70 12.12 -15.68
CA THR A 117 -14.68 12.22 -14.22
C THR A 117 -14.03 11.00 -13.58
N MET A 118 -14.35 9.79 -14.06
CA MET A 118 -13.71 8.56 -13.61
C MET A 118 -12.21 8.57 -13.87
N ALA A 119 -11.76 9.05 -15.04
CA ALA A 119 -10.33 9.15 -15.34
C ALA A 119 -9.58 10.04 -14.35
N THR A 120 -10.16 11.17 -13.93
CA THR A 120 -9.56 12.03 -12.90
C THR A 120 -9.53 11.36 -11.53
N LEU A 121 -10.62 10.69 -11.16
CA LEU A 121 -10.71 9.92 -9.91
C LEU A 121 -9.66 8.81 -9.86
N GLU A 122 -9.49 8.06 -10.95
CA GLU A 122 -8.48 7.00 -11.08
C GLU A 122 -7.04 7.54 -11.00
N LYS A 123 -6.76 8.71 -11.59
CA LYS A 123 -5.43 9.34 -11.46
C LYS A 123 -5.08 9.65 -10.02
N PHE A 124 -6.02 10.24 -9.28
CA PHE A 124 -5.86 10.50 -7.86
C PHE A 124 -5.65 9.20 -7.08
N GLU A 125 -6.53 8.21 -7.26
CA GLU A 125 -6.46 6.90 -6.58
C GLU A 125 -5.11 6.24 -6.76
N HIS A 126 -4.66 6.17 -8.01
CA HIS A 126 -3.40 5.56 -8.40
C HIS A 126 -2.21 6.30 -7.78
N GLY A 127 -2.16 7.63 -7.94
CA GLY A 127 -1.08 8.45 -7.41
C GLY A 127 -0.96 8.39 -5.90
N MET A 128 -2.10 8.55 -5.22
CA MET A 128 -2.18 8.54 -3.77
C MET A 128 -1.87 7.16 -3.20
N GLY A 129 -2.41 6.10 -3.83
CA GLY A 129 -2.16 4.71 -3.47
C GLY A 129 -0.68 4.36 -3.56
N LEU A 130 -0.03 4.64 -4.68
CA LEU A 130 1.42 4.39 -4.84
C LEU A 130 2.25 5.17 -3.83
N THR A 131 1.95 6.46 -3.64
CA THR A 131 2.70 7.32 -2.70
C THR A 131 2.64 6.75 -1.28
N LEU A 132 1.45 6.40 -0.79
CA LEU A 132 1.26 5.88 0.57
C LEU A 132 1.81 4.46 0.72
N LYS A 133 1.62 3.60 -0.29
CA LYS A 133 2.17 2.24 -0.33
C LYS A 133 3.68 2.26 -0.14
N ASN A 134 4.35 3.16 -0.84
CA ASN A 134 5.81 3.27 -0.79
C ASN A 134 6.28 3.98 0.48
N ALA A 135 5.51 4.95 1.01
CA ALA A 135 5.81 5.60 2.28
C ALA A 135 5.85 4.59 3.45
N TRP A 136 4.82 3.74 3.58
CA TRP A 136 4.70 2.81 4.72
C TRP A 136 5.63 1.59 4.67
N LEU A 137 6.50 1.49 3.67
CA LEU A 137 7.65 0.59 3.74
C LEU A 137 8.77 1.11 4.67
N HIS A 138 8.66 2.36 5.13
CA HIS A 138 9.64 3.01 6.00
C HIS A 138 9.10 3.20 7.41
N ALA A 139 9.88 2.80 8.42
CA ALA A 139 9.50 2.92 9.83
C ALA A 139 9.12 4.36 10.20
N GLU A 140 9.87 5.36 9.72
CA GLU A 140 9.67 6.77 10.04
C GLU A 140 8.31 7.30 9.56
N ALA A 141 7.85 6.81 8.41
CA ALA A 141 6.52 7.14 7.91
C ALA A 141 5.45 6.50 8.80
N VAL A 142 5.59 5.21 9.12
CA VAL A 142 4.63 4.49 9.96
C VAL A 142 4.55 5.11 11.37
N GLN A 143 5.68 5.51 11.97
CA GLN A 143 5.73 6.14 13.30
C GLN A 143 4.91 7.43 13.41
N THR A 144 4.83 8.19 12.32
CA THR A 144 4.10 9.48 12.26
C THR A 144 2.68 9.34 11.70
N THR A 145 2.29 8.14 11.26
CA THR A 145 0.98 7.87 10.68
C THR A 145 -0.09 7.79 11.75
N ASP A 146 -1.28 8.31 11.42
CA ASP A 146 -2.51 8.04 12.16
C ASP A 146 -2.96 6.58 11.93
N LEU A 147 -2.42 5.67 12.74
CA LEU A 147 -2.67 4.22 12.62
C LEU A 147 -4.16 3.86 12.76
N PRO A 148 -4.94 4.41 13.73
CA PRO A 148 -6.37 4.17 13.79
C PRO A 148 -7.09 4.50 12.49
N LEU A 149 -6.82 5.67 11.90
CA LEU A 149 -7.46 6.08 10.65
C LEU A 149 -7.07 5.17 9.47
N LEU A 150 -5.80 4.75 9.40
CA LEU A 150 -5.33 3.83 8.36
C LEU A 150 -6.04 2.48 8.45
N ILE A 151 -6.10 1.91 9.66
CA ILE A 151 -6.70 0.59 9.87
C ILE A 151 -8.22 0.65 9.64
N GLU A 152 -8.89 1.72 10.07
CA GLU A 152 -10.30 1.95 9.76
C GLU A 152 -10.54 2.06 8.25
N TYR A 153 -9.67 2.79 7.53
CA TYR A 153 -9.77 2.89 6.08
C TYR A 153 -9.62 1.53 5.38
N ILE A 154 -8.65 0.72 5.79
CA ILE A 154 -8.43 -0.63 5.23
C ILE A 154 -9.65 -1.51 5.50
N HIS A 155 -10.16 -1.51 6.73
CA HIS A 155 -11.39 -2.20 7.11
C HIS A 155 -12.56 -1.82 6.19
N ASP A 156 -12.79 -0.53 5.97
CA ASP A 156 -13.91 -0.02 5.17
C ASP A 156 -13.80 -0.37 3.68
N ILE A 157 -12.59 -0.61 3.17
CA ILE A 157 -12.38 -1.10 1.81
C ILE A 157 -12.69 -2.60 1.74
N LEU A 158 -12.13 -3.40 2.66
CA LEU A 158 -12.32 -4.85 2.68
C LEU A 158 -13.79 -5.23 2.89
N ILE A 159 -14.47 -4.62 3.87
CA ILE A 159 -15.90 -4.86 4.09
C ILE A 159 -16.72 -4.48 2.88
N TYR A 160 -16.46 -3.32 2.25
CA TYR A 160 -17.23 -2.89 1.10
C TYR A 160 -17.14 -3.89 -0.07
N CYS A 161 -15.97 -4.49 -0.28
CA CYS A 161 -15.80 -5.54 -1.30
C CYS A 161 -16.63 -6.79 -0.99
N LEU A 162 -16.64 -7.22 0.28
CA LEU A 162 -17.38 -8.40 0.72
C LEU A 162 -18.91 -8.17 0.69
N GLU A 163 -19.37 -6.99 1.07
CA GLU A 163 -20.79 -6.62 1.04
C GLU A 163 -21.33 -6.36 -0.39
N ARG A 164 -20.43 -6.08 -1.34
CA ARG A 164 -20.75 -5.78 -2.75
C ARG A 164 -19.94 -6.67 -3.69
N PRO A 165 -20.26 -7.97 -3.80
CA PRO A 165 -19.49 -8.92 -4.60
C PRO A 165 -19.39 -8.54 -6.10
N ASP A 166 -20.39 -7.82 -6.63
CA ASP A 166 -20.39 -7.34 -8.02
C ASP A 166 -19.52 -6.09 -8.24
N TYR A 167 -18.95 -5.49 -7.20
CA TYR A 167 -18.18 -4.26 -7.30
C TYR A 167 -16.83 -4.46 -8.02
N LEU A 168 -16.03 -5.40 -7.52
CA LEU A 168 -14.67 -5.68 -8.02
C LEU A 168 -14.63 -6.15 -9.48
N PRO A 169 -15.49 -7.09 -9.94
CA PRO A 169 -15.50 -7.54 -11.34
C PRO A 169 -15.72 -6.40 -12.36
N ASN A 170 -16.34 -5.30 -11.94
CA ASN A 170 -16.65 -4.15 -12.79
C ASN A 170 -15.66 -2.99 -12.61
N LYS A 171 -14.69 -3.11 -11.70
CA LYS A 171 -13.69 -2.09 -11.42
C LYS A 171 -12.38 -2.39 -12.16
N LYS A 172 -11.69 -1.34 -12.58
CA LYS A 172 -10.32 -1.45 -13.07
C LYS A 172 -9.39 -1.73 -11.88
N MET A 173 -8.69 -2.85 -11.93
CA MET A 173 -7.90 -3.38 -10.80
C MET A 173 -6.49 -2.78 -10.66
N ASP A 174 -6.00 -2.04 -11.67
CA ASP A 174 -4.62 -1.53 -11.66
C ASP A 174 -4.41 -0.45 -10.58
N ASN A 175 -3.72 -0.82 -9.49
CA ASN A 175 -3.44 0.06 -8.33
C ASN A 175 -4.69 0.76 -7.78
N CYS A 176 -5.85 0.08 -7.81
CA CYS A 176 -7.03 0.54 -7.11
C CYS A 176 -6.89 0.30 -5.59
N GLN A 177 -7.74 0.94 -4.79
CA GLN A 177 -7.62 0.84 -3.32
C GLN A 177 -7.83 -0.57 -2.81
N GLU A 178 -8.69 -1.36 -3.44
CA GLU A 178 -8.99 -2.74 -3.03
C GLU A 178 -7.77 -3.66 -3.11
N VAL A 179 -6.82 -3.35 -4.00
CA VAL A 179 -5.51 -4.02 -4.08
C VAL A 179 -4.47 -3.33 -3.20
N THR A 180 -4.48 -2.00 -3.20
CA THR A 180 -3.42 -1.22 -2.56
C THR A 180 -3.48 -1.33 -1.04
N VAL A 181 -4.66 -1.52 -0.44
CA VAL A 181 -4.81 -1.74 1.01
C VAL A 181 -4.09 -2.99 1.50
N ILE A 182 -3.97 -4.04 0.67
CA ILE A 182 -3.18 -5.24 1.00
C ILE A 182 -1.71 -4.86 1.18
N HIS A 183 -1.21 -3.95 0.34
CA HIS A 183 0.16 -3.47 0.42
C HIS A 183 0.37 -2.45 1.55
N PHE A 184 -0.66 -1.69 1.94
CA PHE A 184 -0.62 -0.87 3.15
C PHE A 184 -0.44 -1.73 4.39
N LEU A 185 -1.19 -2.83 4.48
CA LEU A 185 -1.02 -3.82 5.54
C LEU A 185 0.37 -4.44 5.53
N LEU A 186 0.92 -4.77 4.35
CA LEU A 186 2.28 -5.28 4.26
C LEU A 186 3.31 -4.29 4.80
N GLY A 187 3.21 -3.02 4.40
CA GLY A 187 4.09 -1.96 4.90
C GLY A 187 4.02 -1.87 6.43
N LEU A 188 2.80 -1.82 6.97
CA LEU A 188 2.58 -1.78 8.42
C LEU A 188 3.15 -3.00 9.15
N CYS A 189 2.83 -4.22 8.68
CA CYS A 189 3.24 -5.46 9.32
C CYS A 189 4.75 -5.66 9.30
N ARG A 190 5.44 -5.20 8.25
CA ARG A 190 6.91 -5.24 8.17
C ARG A 190 7.60 -4.31 9.16
N GLN A 191 6.88 -3.33 9.71
CA GLN A 191 7.43 -2.36 10.65
C GLN A 191 7.04 -2.64 12.10
N LEU A 192 6.31 -3.72 12.42
CA LEU A 192 5.84 -4.04 13.78
C LEU A 192 6.98 -4.01 14.81
N ASP A 193 8.10 -4.64 14.51
CA ASP A 193 9.30 -4.64 15.37
C ASP A 193 9.85 -3.23 15.64
N SER A 194 9.72 -2.33 14.65
CA SER A 194 10.26 -0.97 14.71
C SER A 194 9.32 0.05 15.36
N ILE A 195 8.01 -0.26 15.43
CA ILE A 195 7.00 0.68 15.92
C ILE A 195 6.21 0.20 17.14
N ASP A 196 6.57 -0.97 17.69
CA ASP A 196 5.90 -1.70 18.77
C ASP A 196 4.55 -2.30 18.31
N GLU A 197 4.47 -3.63 18.32
CA GLU A 197 3.27 -4.37 17.91
C GLU A 197 2.03 -3.99 18.72
N SER A 198 2.19 -3.59 19.98
CA SER A 198 1.08 -3.19 20.87
C SER A 198 0.32 -1.96 20.38
N ARG A 199 0.90 -1.17 19.46
CA ARG A 199 0.25 -0.03 18.82
C ARG A 199 -0.62 -0.40 17.63
N VAL A 200 -0.45 -1.61 17.08
CA VAL A 200 -1.07 -2.05 15.83
C VAL A 200 -2.00 -3.24 16.05
N MET A 201 -1.51 -4.28 16.73
CA MET A 201 -2.24 -5.55 16.86
C MET A 201 -3.63 -5.39 17.49
N PRO A 202 -3.82 -4.59 18.57
CA PRO A 202 -5.17 -4.38 19.11
C PRO A 202 -6.15 -3.76 18.10
N LEU A 203 -5.66 -2.87 17.22
CA LEU A 203 -6.48 -2.24 16.18
C LEU A 203 -6.81 -3.25 15.06
N LEU A 204 -5.87 -4.13 14.69
CA LEU A 204 -6.11 -5.19 13.72
C LEU A 204 -7.15 -6.19 14.22
N ALA A 205 -7.07 -6.57 15.50
CA ALA A 205 -8.06 -7.44 16.16
C ALA A 205 -9.43 -6.75 16.25
N GLU A 206 -9.50 -5.52 16.77
CA GLU A 206 -10.75 -4.76 16.90
C GLU A 206 -11.48 -4.60 15.55
N LYS A 207 -10.72 -4.31 14.49
CA LYS A 207 -11.25 -4.14 13.13
C LYS A 207 -11.25 -5.43 12.32
N ARG A 208 -11.04 -6.60 12.94
CA ARG A 208 -11.13 -7.93 12.31
C ARG A 208 -10.31 -8.04 11.01
N ILE A 209 -9.18 -7.34 10.92
CA ILE A 209 -8.44 -7.17 9.66
C ILE A 209 -7.95 -8.51 9.12
N PHE A 210 -7.49 -9.40 10.00
CA PHE A 210 -7.04 -10.74 9.61
C PHE A 210 -8.15 -11.54 8.92
N ALA A 211 -9.31 -11.67 9.57
CA ALA A 211 -10.49 -12.35 9.02
C ALA A 211 -10.95 -11.71 7.70
N LEU A 212 -11.06 -10.38 7.66
CA LEU A 212 -11.49 -9.64 6.48
C LEU A 212 -10.54 -9.82 5.30
N LEU A 213 -9.22 -9.80 5.54
CA LEU A 213 -8.23 -10.05 4.50
C LEU A 213 -8.30 -11.49 3.98
N ALA A 214 -8.42 -12.48 4.85
CA ALA A 214 -8.57 -13.88 4.44
C ALA A 214 -9.82 -14.09 3.57
N MET A 215 -10.96 -13.53 3.99
CA MET A 215 -12.20 -13.56 3.21
C MET A 215 -12.06 -12.83 1.87
N HIS A 216 -11.40 -11.67 1.84
CA HIS A 216 -11.18 -10.92 0.62
C HIS A 216 -10.30 -11.69 -0.38
N LEU A 217 -9.20 -12.28 0.08
CA LEU A 217 -8.30 -13.08 -0.75
C LEU A 217 -9.03 -14.31 -1.30
N SER A 218 -9.74 -15.06 -0.45
CA SER A 218 -10.51 -16.23 -0.88
C SER A 218 -11.61 -15.87 -1.90
N ALA A 219 -12.40 -14.82 -1.63
CA ALA A 219 -13.52 -14.44 -2.50
C ALA A 219 -13.09 -13.88 -3.86
N HIS A 220 -11.90 -13.27 -3.94
CA HIS A 220 -11.47 -12.50 -5.11
C HIS A 220 -10.15 -13.00 -5.72
N ILE A 221 -9.70 -14.21 -5.37
CA ILE A 221 -8.43 -14.79 -5.82
C ILE A 221 -8.27 -14.79 -7.35
N ASN A 222 -9.36 -15.01 -8.08
CA ASN A 222 -9.37 -15.06 -9.55
C ASN A 222 -9.38 -13.66 -10.22
N LEU A 223 -9.63 -12.60 -9.45
CA LEU A 223 -9.63 -11.22 -9.93
C LEU A 223 -8.30 -10.51 -9.61
N LEU A 224 -7.67 -10.89 -8.50
CA LEU A 224 -6.37 -10.38 -8.09
C LEU A 224 -5.26 -11.06 -8.90
N ASN A 225 -4.15 -10.34 -9.12
CA ASN A 225 -2.98 -10.97 -9.70
C ASN A 225 -2.24 -11.82 -8.64
N ALA A 226 -1.48 -12.82 -9.08
CA ALA A 226 -0.81 -13.76 -8.18
C ALA A 226 0.22 -13.10 -7.24
N ALA A 227 0.80 -11.95 -7.65
CA ALA A 227 1.76 -11.22 -6.82
C ALA A 227 1.04 -10.53 -5.64
N ASP A 228 -0.11 -9.90 -5.88
CA ASP A 228 -0.93 -9.25 -4.87
C ASP A 228 -1.51 -10.27 -3.88
N VAL A 229 -1.94 -11.44 -4.39
CA VAL A 229 -2.37 -12.56 -3.54
C VAL A 229 -1.23 -13.05 -2.65
N GLY A 230 -0.02 -13.15 -3.20
CA GLY A 230 1.18 -13.51 -2.42
C GLY A 230 1.54 -12.49 -1.35
N VAL A 231 1.34 -11.19 -1.63
CA VAL A 231 1.48 -10.12 -0.63
C VAL A 231 0.45 -10.28 0.48
N GLY A 232 -0.81 -10.59 0.14
CA GLY A 232 -1.85 -10.87 1.12
C GLY A 232 -1.52 -12.09 2.01
N ALA A 233 -1.01 -13.17 1.43
CA ALA A 233 -0.54 -14.33 2.18
C ALA A 233 0.61 -13.98 3.13
N GLU A 234 1.55 -13.13 2.68
CA GLU A 234 2.65 -12.65 3.51
C GLU A 234 2.15 -11.80 4.69
N VAL A 235 1.15 -10.93 4.47
CA VAL A 235 0.52 -10.15 5.55
C VAL A 235 -0.10 -11.05 6.60
N LEU A 236 -0.89 -12.05 6.18
CA LEU A 236 -1.49 -13.01 7.11
C LEU A 236 -0.41 -13.77 7.90
N ALA A 237 0.67 -14.19 7.24
CA ALA A 237 1.79 -14.85 7.90
C ALA A 237 2.53 -13.96 8.90
N LEU A 238 2.70 -12.66 8.60
CA LEU A 238 3.30 -11.70 9.53
C LEU A 238 2.42 -11.51 10.78
N ILE A 239 1.09 -11.39 10.61
CA ILE A 239 0.16 -11.32 11.74
C ILE A 239 0.26 -12.58 12.60
N CYS A 240 0.23 -13.77 11.98
CA CYS A 240 0.40 -15.05 12.69
C CYS A 240 1.76 -15.22 13.39
N SER A 241 2.76 -14.40 13.06
CA SER A 241 4.10 -14.46 13.68
C SER A 241 4.25 -13.60 14.93
N THR A 242 3.24 -12.80 15.26
CA THR A 242 3.25 -11.90 16.42
C THR A 242 2.94 -12.63 17.73
N GLU A 243 3.42 -12.09 18.85
CA GLU A 243 3.13 -12.67 20.18
C GLU A 243 1.64 -12.51 20.55
N ASP A 244 1.02 -11.42 20.07
CA ASP A 244 -0.41 -11.15 20.27
C ASP A 244 -1.29 -12.22 19.60
N PHE A 245 -0.97 -12.63 18.36
CA PHE A 245 -1.70 -13.71 17.69
C PHE A 245 -1.51 -15.06 18.39
N ASP A 246 -0.28 -15.41 18.80
CA ASP A 246 -0.01 -16.68 19.51
C ASP A 246 -0.77 -16.75 20.85
N SER A 247 -0.99 -15.60 21.48
CA SER A 247 -1.71 -15.50 22.76
C SER A 247 -3.24 -15.45 22.61
N HIS A 248 -3.74 -14.94 21.48
CA HIS A 248 -5.14 -14.54 21.29
C HIS A 248 -5.66 -14.89 19.88
N ASP A 249 -5.34 -16.10 19.39
CA ASP A 249 -5.69 -16.57 18.04
C ASP A 249 -7.21 -16.53 17.76
N ASP A 250 -8.03 -16.74 18.79
CA ASP A 250 -9.49 -16.66 18.77
C ASP A 250 -10.03 -15.27 18.43
N TYR A 251 -9.25 -14.20 18.63
CA TYR A 251 -9.63 -12.84 18.25
C TYR A 251 -9.41 -12.57 16.75
N TYR A 252 -8.58 -13.37 16.10
CA TYR A 252 -8.22 -13.20 14.69
C TYR A 252 -8.98 -14.16 13.78
N VAL A 253 -9.19 -15.41 14.22
CA VAL A 253 -10.07 -16.40 13.56
C VAL A 253 -11.39 -16.44 14.31
N ASP A 254 -12.15 -15.37 14.18
CA ASP A 254 -13.26 -15.05 15.08
C ASP A 254 -14.63 -15.58 14.63
N SER A 255 -14.71 -16.22 13.46
CA SER A 255 -15.97 -16.76 12.94
C SER A 255 -15.77 -17.97 12.02
N PRO A 256 -16.81 -18.82 11.84
CA PRO A 256 -16.77 -19.94 10.90
C PRO A 256 -16.51 -19.50 9.45
N GLU A 257 -16.94 -18.30 9.07
CA GLU A 257 -16.69 -17.72 7.75
C GLU A 257 -15.20 -17.41 7.55
N ALA A 258 -14.52 -16.87 8.57
CA ALA A 258 -13.09 -16.62 8.54
C ALA A 258 -12.30 -17.94 8.45
N GLU A 259 -12.69 -18.95 9.25
CA GLU A 259 -12.11 -20.30 9.18
C GLU A 259 -12.29 -20.92 7.79
N SER A 260 -13.51 -20.86 7.23
CA SER A 260 -13.81 -21.39 5.90
C SER A 260 -13.02 -20.67 4.81
N ALA A 261 -12.85 -19.35 4.91
CA ALA A 261 -12.08 -18.57 3.96
C ALA A 261 -10.59 -18.94 3.99
N LEU A 262 -10.00 -19.14 5.17
CA LEU A 262 -8.61 -19.59 5.30
C LEU A 262 -8.37 -20.96 4.70
N LEU A 263 -9.31 -21.89 4.90
CA LEU A 263 -9.22 -23.24 4.33
C LEU A 263 -9.39 -23.22 2.81
N SER A 264 -10.36 -22.47 2.28
CA SER A 264 -10.50 -22.27 0.83
C SER A 264 -9.24 -21.64 0.25
N PHE A 265 -8.71 -20.60 0.90
CA PHE A 265 -7.48 -19.94 0.45
C PHE A 265 -6.26 -20.86 0.48
N TYR A 266 -6.22 -21.80 1.42
CA TYR A 266 -5.19 -22.83 1.45
C TYR A 266 -5.25 -23.72 0.21
N ASP A 267 -6.44 -24.25 -0.09
CA ASP A 267 -6.67 -25.15 -1.22
C ASP A 267 -6.49 -24.42 -2.57
N ASP A 268 -6.92 -23.16 -2.68
CA ASP A 268 -6.92 -22.40 -3.92
C ASP A 268 -5.57 -21.75 -4.26
N TYR A 269 -4.68 -21.56 -3.28
CA TYR A 269 -3.40 -20.85 -3.51
C TYR A 269 -2.22 -21.35 -2.68
N LEU A 270 -2.37 -21.50 -1.36
CA LEU A 270 -1.21 -21.77 -0.49
C LEU A 270 -0.57 -23.14 -0.78
N GLU A 271 -1.37 -24.14 -1.16
CA GLU A 271 -0.85 -25.48 -1.50
C GLU A 271 0.17 -25.40 -2.65
N GLU A 272 -0.18 -24.76 -3.77
CA GLU A 272 0.69 -24.57 -4.92
C GLU A 272 1.84 -23.58 -4.62
N ALA A 273 1.53 -22.43 -4.03
CA ALA A 273 2.53 -21.39 -3.77
C ALA A 273 3.65 -21.86 -2.84
N THR A 274 3.35 -22.82 -1.96
CA THR A 274 4.33 -23.37 -1.00
C THR A 274 5.08 -24.59 -1.53
N GLU A 275 4.93 -24.96 -2.81
CA GLU A 275 5.89 -25.86 -3.47
C GLU A 275 7.30 -25.26 -3.49
N ASP A 276 7.40 -23.94 -3.65
CA ASP A 276 8.63 -23.19 -3.49
C ASP A 276 9.09 -23.15 -2.02
N LEU A 277 10.34 -23.56 -1.78
CA LEU A 277 10.88 -23.71 -0.43
C LEU A 277 11.01 -22.38 0.32
N ASP A 278 11.37 -21.31 -0.37
CA ASP A 278 11.59 -20.01 0.28
C ASP A 278 10.25 -19.34 0.60
N THR A 279 9.26 -19.48 -0.28
CA THR A 279 7.87 -19.08 -0.03
C THR A 279 7.28 -19.88 1.13
N ARG A 280 7.48 -21.21 1.17
CA ARG A 280 7.04 -22.05 2.29
C ARG A 280 7.64 -21.62 3.63
N LYS A 281 8.92 -21.25 3.68
CA LYS A 281 9.55 -20.75 4.91
C LYS A 281 8.90 -19.45 5.37
N ARG A 282 8.67 -18.51 4.44
CA ARG A 282 8.09 -17.21 4.74
C ARG A 282 6.64 -17.32 5.24
N LEU A 283 5.86 -18.21 4.64
CA LEU A 283 4.45 -18.42 4.99
C LEU A 283 4.25 -19.40 6.14
N ARG A 284 5.33 -19.88 6.78
CA ARG A 284 5.27 -20.93 7.79
C ARG A 284 4.31 -20.64 8.96
N PRO A 285 4.27 -19.42 9.54
CA PRO A 285 3.34 -19.11 10.63
C PRO A 285 1.88 -19.29 10.22
N LEU A 286 1.49 -18.81 9.03
CA LEU A 286 0.15 -18.98 8.48
C LEU A 286 -0.19 -20.46 8.26
N LEU A 287 0.75 -21.23 7.70
CA LEU A 287 0.54 -22.67 7.46
C LEU A 287 0.32 -23.45 8.77
N ASP A 288 1.01 -23.06 9.84
CA ASP A 288 0.86 -23.70 11.13
C ASP A 288 -0.49 -23.35 11.77
N ALA A 289 -0.96 -22.09 11.66
CA ALA A 289 -2.30 -21.69 12.05
C ALA A 289 -3.40 -22.48 11.30
N VAL A 290 -3.30 -22.57 9.96
CA VAL A 290 -4.27 -23.33 9.14
C VAL A 290 -4.29 -24.82 9.50
N ARG A 291 -3.13 -25.41 9.84
CA ARG A 291 -3.07 -26.82 10.29
C ARG A 291 -3.78 -27.04 11.61
N GLN A 292 -3.67 -26.11 12.55
CA GLN A 292 -4.37 -26.22 13.83
C GLN A 292 -5.89 -26.25 13.62
N LEU A 293 -6.43 -25.40 12.74
CA LEU A 293 -7.85 -25.40 12.37
C LEU A 293 -8.30 -26.77 11.80
N ASN A 294 -7.49 -27.36 10.91
CA ASN A 294 -7.77 -28.68 10.35
C ASN A 294 -7.71 -29.82 11.38
N CYS A 295 -6.87 -29.70 12.41
CA CYS A 295 -6.79 -30.68 13.51
C CYS A 295 -7.99 -30.57 14.45
N SER A 296 -8.49 -29.36 14.72
CA SER A 296 -9.66 -29.12 15.58
C SER A 296 -10.99 -29.62 15.00
N ARG A 297 -11.04 -29.93 13.69
CA ARG A 297 -12.21 -30.53 13.02
C ARG A 297 -12.32 -32.06 13.17
N LYS A 298 -11.28 -32.74 13.66
CA LYS A 298 -11.25 -34.20 13.83
C LYS A 298 -11.61 -34.63 15.24
#